data_AF-A0A7X4RX85-F1
#
_entry.id   AF-A0A7X4RX85-F1
#
_cell.length_a   1.000
_cell.length_b   1.000
_cell.length_c   1.000
_cell.angle_alpha   90.00
_cell.angle_beta   90.00
_cell.angle_gamma   90.00
#
_symmetry.space_group_name_H-M   'P 1'
#
loop_
_entity.id
_entity.type
_entity.pdbx_description
1 polymer ?
#
loop_
_entity_poly.entity_id
_entity_poly.type
_entity_poly.pdbx_seq_one_letter_code
_entity_poly.pdbx_strand_id
1 'polypeptide(L)'
;MYGSGLRLMETVRLRIKDIDFDYGALRIWQSKGGKNRVVTLAKELYPALQQQISLVRIIHQQDLNTQFYSGVSLPDRLALKYPEAPKSFEWQFLFPAQRLSQYGFMQGWYRHHIHETSLQKMIRKAASKTAIGKRLSCHTLRHSFATHLLESGSDIRTVQEQLGHSDVKTTQIYTHVIDRGASGVKSPLSHLML
;
A
#
# COMPACT_ATOMS: atom_id res chain seq x y z
N MET A 1 4.07 -0.82 -3.29
CA MET A 1 4.88 -0.94 -2.06
C MET A 1 6.01 0.08 -2.05
N TYR A 2 7.05 -0.09 -2.88
CA TYR A 2 8.17 0.87 -2.95
C TYR A 2 7.69 2.31 -3.25
N GLY A 3 6.99 2.55 -4.36
CA GLY A 3 6.60 3.92 -4.75
C GLY A 3 5.67 4.70 -3.81
N SER A 4 5.11 4.07 -2.77
CA SER A 4 4.14 4.72 -1.86
C SER A 4 4.35 4.32 -0.39
N GLY A 5 5.45 3.63 -0.08
CA GLY A 5 5.75 3.16 1.28
C GLY A 5 4.74 2.23 1.93
N LEU A 6 3.84 1.56 1.20
CA LEU A 6 2.75 0.76 1.79
C LEU A 6 3.25 -0.45 2.57
N ARG A 7 2.55 -0.82 3.66
CA ARG A 7 2.71 -2.13 4.31
C ARG A 7 2.10 -3.23 3.43
N LEU A 8 2.46 -4.49 3.72
CA LEU A 8 1.91 -5.65 3.02
C LEU A 8 0.38 -5.68 3.06
N MET A 9 -0.20 -5.59 4.26
CA MET A 9 -1.65 -5.64 4.43
C MET A 9 -2.36 -4.42 3.84
N GLU A 10 -1.73 -3.25 3.87
CA GLU A 10 -2.27 -2.04 3.22
C GLU A 10 -2.31 -2.24 1.70
N THR A 11 -1.28 -2.88 1.12
CA THR A 11 -1.20 -3.12 -0.33
C THR A 11 -2.28 -4.07 -0.80
N VAL A 12 -2.44 -5.23 -0.15
CA VAL A 12 -3.45 -6.22 -0.60
C VAL A 12 -4.88 -5.75 -0.32
N ARG A 13 -5.10 -4.91 0.71
CA ARG A 13 -6.43 -4.41 1.06
C ARG A 13 -6.86 -3.13 0.33
N LEU A 14 -6.00 -2.56 -0.53
CA LEU A 14 -6.36 -1.40 -1.35
C LEU A 14 -7.63 -1.68 -2.14
N ARG A 15 -8.54 -0.71 -2.17
CA ARG A 15 -9.78 -0.74 -2.94
C ARG A 15 -9.71 0.24 -4.11
N ILE A 16 -10.62 0.09 -5.07
CA ILE A 16 -10.66 0.96 -6.26
C ILE A 16 -10.80 2.44 -5.86
N LYS A 17 -11.72 2.75 -4.94
CA LYS A 17 -11.96 4.10 -4.42
C LYS A 17 -10.79 4.74 -3.67
N ASP A 18 -9.79 3.94 -3.28
CA ASP A 18 -8.65 4.44 -2.50
C ASP A 18 -7.62 5.14 -3.41
N ILE A 19 -7.76 5.02 -4.73
CA ILE A 19 -6.85 5.60 -5.72
C ILE A 19 -7.39 6.96 -6.17
N ASP A 20 -6.57 8.00 -6.01
CA ASP A 20 -6.88 9.36 -6.40
C ASP A 20 -5.91 9.80 -7.50
N PHE A 21 -6.36 9.74 -8.75
CA PHE A 21 -5.56 10.10 -9.92
C PHE A 21 -5.42 11.61 -10.09
N ASP A 22 -6.35 12.40 -9.57
CA ASP A 22 -6.35 13.86 -9.68
C ASP A 22 -5.25 14.45 -8.80
N TYR A 23 -5.17 13.98 -7.55
CA TYR A 23 -4.14 14.41 -6.60
C TYR A 23 -2.88 13.56 -6.61
N GLY A 24 -2.87 12.46 -7.37
CA GLY A 24 -1.76 11.50 -7.38
C GLY A 24 -1.46 10.93 -6.00
N ALA A 25 -2.49 10.38 -5.38
CA ALA A 25 -2.40 9.88 -4.02
C ALA A 25 -3.17 8.57 -3.81
N LEU A 26 -2.84 7.87 -2.72
CA LEU A 26 -3.58 6.72 -2.22
C LEU A 26 -4.11 7.02 -0.82
N ARG A 27 -5.38 6.70 -0.58
CA ARG A 27 -6.04 6.82 0.73
C ARG A 27 -5.97 5.49 1.46
N ILE A 28 -5.20 5.43 2.55
CA ILE A 28 -5.01 4.22 3.33
C ILE A 28 -5.90 4.27 4.56
N TRP A 29 -6.90 3.39 4.59
CA TRP A 29 -7.85 3.26 5.69
C TRP A 29 -7.39 2.23 6.71
N GLN A 30 -7.73 2.47 7.98
CA GLN A 30 -7.51 1.53 9.09
C GLN A 30 -6.07 0.98 9.15
N SER A 31 -5.08 1.86 8.99
CA SER A 31 -3.68 1.50 9.20
C SER A 31 -3.44 1.12 10.67
N LYS A 32 -2.24 0.60 10.99
CA LYS A 32 -1.88 0.19 12.37
C LYS A 32 -2.25 1.31 13.37
N GLY A 33 -3.10 0.99 14.36
CA GLY A 33 -3.63 1.94 15.34
C GLY A 33 -4.91 2.67 14.93
N GLY A 34 -5.60 2.21 13.88
CA GLY A 34 -6.90 2.76 13.46
C GLY A 34 -6.81 4.10 12.74
N LYS A 35 -5.61 4.55 12.37
CA LYS A 35 -5.39 5.84 11.71
C LYS A 35 -5.54 5.72 10.19
N ASN A 36 -6.08 6.76 9.58
CA ASN A 36 -6.09 6.91 8.12
C ASN A 36 -4.91 7.79 7.70
N ARG A 37 -4.40 7.60 6.49
CA ARG A 37 -3.40 8.50 5.91
C ARG A 37 -3.50 8.57 4.40
N VAL A 38 -2.98 9.65 3.84
CA VAL A 38 -2.80 9.82 2.40
C VAL A 38 -1.32 9.63 2.09
N VAL A 39 -1.01 8.85 1.05
CA VAL A 39 0.37 8.62 0.61
C VAL A 39 0.52 8.96 -0.86
N THR A 40 1.76 9.24 -1.28
CA THR A 40 2.07 9.58 -2.67
C THR A 40 1.79 8.41 -3.64
N LEU A 41 1.39 8.73 -4.87
CA LEU A 41 1.24 7.79 -5.97
C LEU A 41 2.08 8.23 -7.17
N ALA A 42 3.01 7.37 -7.58
CA ALA A 42 3.82 7.56 -8.77
C ALA A 42 2.95 7.61 -10.04
N LYS A 43 3.02 8.72 -10.80
CA LYS A 43 2.19 8.96 -11.99
C LYS A 43 2.47 7.99 -13.12
N GLU A 44 3.70 7.48 -13.18
CA GLU A 44 4.17 6.48 -14.13
C GLU A 44 3.40 5.16 -14.00
N LEU A 45 2.76 4.91 -12.84
CA LEU A 45 1.95 3.71 -12.61
C LEU A 45 0.50 3.86 -13.06
N TYR A 46 0.05 5.04 -13.50
CA TYR A 46 -1.36 5.27 -13.85
C TYR A 46 -1.86 4.32 -14.95
N PRO A 47 -1.14 4.10 -16.07
CA PRO A 47 -1.61 3.18 -17.10
C PRO A 47 -1.75 1.74 -16.57
N ALA A 48 -0.78 1.27 -15.78
CA ALA A 48 -0.83 -0.06 -15.18
C ALA A 48 -1.98 -0.21 -14.17
N LEU A 49 -2.26 0.84 -13.38
CA LEU A 49 -3.39 0.85 -12.45
C LEU A 49 -4.72 0.88 -13.18
N GLN A 50 -4.85 1.65 -14.25
CA GLN A 50 -6.07 1.66 -15.08
C GLN A 50 -6.32 0.30 -15.73
N GLN A 51 -5.28 -0.36 -16.23
CA GLN A 51 -5.38 -1.73 -16.73
C GLN A 51 -5.84 -2.70 -15.63
N GLN A 52 -5.25 -2.60 -14.43
CA GLN A 52 -5.68 -3.43 -13.29
C GLN A 52 -7.13 -3.16 -12.90
N ILE A 53 -7.58 -1.90 -12.85
CA ILE A 53 -8.98 -1.53 -12.55
C ILE A 53 -9.92 -2.12 -13.62
N SER A 54 -9.54 -2.10 -14.90
CA SER A 54 -10.31 -2.73 -15.97
C SER A 54 -10.43 -4.25 -15.80
N LEU A 55 -9.34 -4.93 -15.40
CA LEU A 55 -9.39 -6.36 -15.07
C LEU A 55 -10.34 -6.63 -13.89
N VAL A 56 -10.27 -5.81 -12.83
CA VAL A 56 -11.17 -5.93 -11.68
C VAL A 56 -12.62 -5.72 -12.09
N ARG A 57 -12.90 -4.81 -13.03
CA ARG A 57 -14.26 -4.57 -13.56
C ARG A 57 -14.84 -5.81 -14.24
N ILE A 58 -14.02 -6.53 -15.01
CA ILE A 58 -14.44 -7.78 -15.66
C ILE A 58 -14.74 -8.86 -14.60
N ILE A 59 -13.84 -9.04 -13.62
CA ILE A 59 -14.03 -10.00 -12.53
C ILE A 59 -15.29 -9.66 -11.73
N HIS A 60 -15.48 -8.38 -11.39
CA HIS A 60 -16.64 -7.91 -10.64
C HIS A 60 -17.96 -8.16 -11.37
N GLN A 61 -18.01 -7.95 -12.69
CA GLN A 61 -19.20 -8.26 -13.49
C GLN A 61 -19.52 -9.77 -13.49
N GLN A 62 -18.50 -10.63 -13.55
CA GLN A 62 -18.68 -12.08 -13.43
C GLN A 62 -19.20 -12.48 -12.04
N ASP A 63 -18.71 -11.82 -11.00
CA ASP A 63 -19.12 -12.08 -9.62
C ASP A 63 -20.56 -11.70 -9.37
N LEU A 64 -21.01 -10.56 -9.90
CA LEU A 64 -22.40 -10.12 -9.81
C LEU A 64 -23.38 -11.12 -10.44
N ASN A 65 -22.93 -11.87 -11.44
CA ASN A 65 -23.71 -12.92 -12.09
C ASN A 65 -23.64 -14.27 -11.34
N THR A 66 -22.83 -14.40 -10.29
CA THR A 66 -22.71 -15.62 -9.50
C THR A 66 -23.85 -15.73 -8.49
N GLN A 67 -24.54 -16.87 -8.48
CA GLN A 67 -25.62 -17.13 -7.54
C GLN A 67 -25.11 -17.04 -6.09
N PHE A 68 -25.87 -16.35 -5.23
CA PHE A 68 -25.49 -16.09 -3.82
C PHE A 68 -24.20 -15.28 -3.65
N TYR A 69 -23.82 -14.44 -4.61
CA TYR A 69 -22.73 -13.49 -4.40
C TYR A 69 -23.13 -12.39 -3.42
N SER A 70 -22.27 -12.20 -2.40
CA SER A 70 -22.48 -11.28 -1.29
C SER A 70 -21.52 -10.09 -1.30
N GLY A 71 -20.64 -9.99 -2.30
CA GLY A 71 -19.72 -8.86 -2.42
C GLY A 71 -18.38 -9.06 -1.70
N VAL A 72 -17.76 -7.94 -1.32
CA VAL A 72 -16.53 -7.91 -0.50
C VAL A 72 -16.86 -7.70 0.97
N SER A 73 -16.03 -8.26 1.85
CA SER A 73 -16.15 -7.98 3.28
C SER A 73 -15.90 -6.50 3.60
N LEU A 74 -16.79 -5.92 4.40
CA LEU A 74 -16.70 -4.60 5.01
C LEU A 74 -16.79 -4.72 6.53
N PRO A 75 -16.23 -3.77 7.30
CA PRO A 75 -16.50 -3.69 8.74
C PRO A 75 -18.01 -3.57 9.02
N ASP A 76 -18.52 -4.28 10.03
CA ASP A 76 -19.97 -4.43 10.28
C ASP A 76 -20.74 -3.11 10.29
N ARG A 77 -20.23 -2.10 11.01
CA ARG A 77 -20.84 -0.76 11.09
C ARG A 77 -20.98 -0.07 9.72
N LEU A 78 -20.06 -0.37 8.80
CA LEU A 78 -20.03 0.22 7.47
C LEU A 78 -20.99 -0.51 6.53
N ALA A 79 -21.07 -1.83 6.63
CA ALA A 79 -22.03 -2.65 5.90
C ALA A 79 -23.48 -2.30 6.29
N LEU A 80 -23.73 -2.06 7.58
CA LEU A 80 -25.04 -1.64 8.07
C LEU A 80 -25.43 -0.24 7.55
N LYS A 81 -24.47 0.69 7.50
CA LYS A 81 -24.71 2.05 7.02
C LYS A 81 -24.89 2.12 5.50
N TYR A 82 -24.19 1.27 4.76
CA TYR A 82 -24.20 1.24 3.29
C TYR A 82 -24.37 -0.20 2.80
N PRO A 83 -25.61 -0.73 2.73
CA PRO A 83 -25.86 -2.13 2.41
C PRO A 83 -25.45 -2.52 0.99
N GLU A 84 -25.44 -1.58 0.05
CA GLU A 84 -25.01 -1.83 -1.35
C GLU A 84 -23.49 -1.76 -1.54
N ALA A 85 -22.76 -1.23 -0.55
CA ALA A 85 -21.31 -1.02 -0.65
C ALA A 85 -20.52 -2.31 -0.94
N PRO A 86 -20.80 -3.49 -0.33
CA PRO A 86 -20.12 -4.73 -0.65
C PRO A 86 -20.15 -5.12 -2.13
N LYS A 87 -21.22 -4.76 -2.85
CA LYS A 87 -21.42 -5.13 -4.27
C LYS A 87 -21.08 -4.01 -5.25
N SER A 88 -20.96 -2.78 -4.78
CA SER A 88 -20.55 -1.63 -5.60
C SER A 88 -19.08 -1.74 -6.05
N PHE A 89 -18.77 -1.22 -7.25
CA PHE A 89 -17.46 -1.40 -7.89
C PHE A 89 -16.32 -0.70 -7.13
N GLU A 90 -16.59 0.49 -6.60
CA GLU A 90 -15.59 1.33 -5.95
C GLU A 90 -15.05 0.72 -4.65
N TRP A 91 -15.81 -0.18 -4.02
CA TRP A 91 -15.39 -0.91 -2.83
C TRP A 91 -14.63 -2.20 -3.12
N GLN A 92 -14.58 -2.66 -4.38
CA GLN A 92 -13.87 -3.88 -4.72
C GLN A 92 -12.37 -3.75 -4.46
N PHE A 93 -11.71 -4.86 -4.12
CA PHE A 93 -10.26 -4.88 -3.95
C PHE A 93 -9.56 -4.62 -5.28
N LEU A 94 -8.51 -3.81 -5.26
CA LEU A 94 -7.66 -3.58 -6.44
C LEU A 94 -6.95 -4.86 -6.88
N PHE A 95 -6.60 -5.72 -5.91
CA PHE A 95 -5.97 -7.02 -6.16
C PHE A 95 -6.87 -8.13 -5.62
N PRO A 96 -7.93 -8.53 -6.36
CA PRO A 96 -8.83 -9.58 -5.93
C PRO A 96 -8.16 -10.96 -5.93
N ALA A 97 -8.59 -11.85 -5.04
CA ALA A 97 -8.28 -13.26 -5.08
C ALA A 97 -8.86 -13.88 -6.34
N GLN A 98 -8.20 -14.90 -6.89
CA GLN A 98 -8.63 -15.57 -8.12
C GLN A 98 -9.99 -16.27 -7.97
N ARG A 99 -10.28 -16.80 -6.79
CA ARG A 99 -11.52 -17.54 -6.51
C ARG A 99 -12.33 -16.83 -5.42
N LEU A 100 -13.65 -16.99 -5.50
CA LEU A 100 -14.56 -16.65 -4.42
C LEU A 100 -14.32 -17.62 -3.25
N SER A 101 -14.63 -17.15 -2.05
CA SER A 101 -14.60 -17.97 -0.84
C SER A 101 -15.86 -17.77 -0.02
N GLN A 102 -16.21 -18.78 0.76
CA GLN A 102 -17.27 -18.71 1.76
C GLN A 102 -16.67 -18.38 3.12
N TYR A 103 -17.45 -17.71 3.97
CA TYR A 103 -17.06 -17.42 5.36
C TYR A 103 -18.09 -17.89 6.36
N GLY A 104 -17.62 -18.69 7.33
CA GLY A 104 -18.40 -19.11 8.48
C GLY A 104 -19.70 -19.83 8.11
N PHE A 105 -20.71 -19.66 8.96
CA PHE A 105 -22.04 -20.25 8.80
C PHE A 105 -22.96 -19.44 7.85
N MET A 106 -22.50 -18.31 7.31
CA MET A 106 -23.31 -17.47 6.42
C MET A 106 -23.27 -18.04 4.99
N GLN A 107 -24.45 -18.30 4.41
CA GLN A 107 -24.58 -18.76 3.03
C GLN A 107 -24.31 -17.58 2.08
N GLY A 108 -23.11 -17.51 1.51
CA GLY A 108 -22.78 -16.51 0.50
C GLY A 108 -21.35 -16.62 -0.02
N TRP A 109 -21.16 -16.21 -1.27
CA TRP A 109 -19.85 -16.12 -1.90
C TRP A 109 -19.28 -14.72 -1.77
N TYR A 110 -18.04 -14.64 -1.27
CA TYR A 110 -17.36 -13.38 -1.06
C TYR A 110 -16.09 -13.30 -1.89
N ARG A 111 -15.78 -12.08 -2.36
CA ARG A 111 -14.51 -11.80 -3.02
C ARG A 111 -13.51 -11.29 -1.98
N HIS A 112 -12.38 -11.98 -1.88
CA HIS A 112 -11.25 -11.54 -1.07
C HIS A 112 -10.21 -10.80 -1.88
N HIS A 113 -9.31 -10.11 -1.20
CA HIS A 113 -8.06 -9.72 -1.81
C HIS A 113 -7.16 -10.93 -2.00
N ILE A 114 -6.16 -10.80 -2.87
CA ILE A 114 -5.08 -11.78 -3.00
C ILE A 114 -4.48 -12.08 -1.62
N HIS A 115 -4.24 -13.36 -1.34
CA HIS A 115 -3.63 -13.77 -0.08
C HIS A 115 -2.25 -13.13 0.08
N GLU A 116 -1.93 -12.59 1.26
CA GLU A 116 -0.71 -11.82 1.49
C GLU A 116 0.56 -12.66 1.31
N THR A 117 0.50 -13.96 1.62
CA THR A 117 1.62 -14.87 1.36
C THR A 117 1.88 -15.07 -0.13
N SER A 118 0.87 -14.93 -1.00
CA SER A 118 1.07 -14.98 -2.45
C SER A 118 1.94 -13.81 -2.91
N LEU A 119 1.65 -12.59 -2.45
CA LEU A 119 2.48 -11.41 -2.74
C LEU A 119 3.91 -11.58 -2.17
N GLN A 120 4.04 -12.09 -0.94
CA GLN A 120 5.36 -12.37 -0.36
C GLN A 120 6.16 -13.39 -1.20
N LYS A 121 5.51 -14.48 -1.66
CA LYS A 121 6.13 -15.50 -2.52
C LYS A 121 6.53 -14.91 -3.87
N MET A 122 5.69 -14.07 -4.47
CA MET A 122 5.99 -13.37 -5.73
C MET A 122 7.24 -12.49 -5.58
N ILE A 123 7.34 -11.71 -4.50
CA ILE A 123 8.51 -10.88 -4.22
C ILE A 123 9.76 -11.74 -4.00
N ARG A 124 9.67 -12.83 -3.23
CA ARG A 124 10.81 -13.75 -3.02
C ARG A 124 11.27 -14.39 -4.33
N LYS A 125 10.33 -14.81 -5.19
CA LYS A 125 10.63 -15.38 -6.51
C LYS A 125 11.25 -14.37 -7.46
N ALA A 126 10.84 -13.10 -7.40
CA ALA A 126 11.47 -12.04 -8.18
C ALA A 126 12.90 -11.76 -7.65
N ALA A 127 13.05 -11.68 -6.32
CA ALA A 127 14.34 -11.45 -5.67
C ALA A 127 15.37 -12.55 -5.99
N SER A 128 14.98 -13.82 -6.03
CA SER A 128 15.89 -14.93 -6.34
C SER A 128 16.44 -14.90 -7.76
N LYS A 129 15.85 -14.08 -8.65
CA LYS A 129 16.35 -13.87 -10.03
C LYS A 129 17.33 -12.69 -10.14
N THR A 130 17.60 -12.01 -9.03
CA THR A 130 18.53 -10.87 -8.99
C THR A 130 19.87 -11.30 -8.42
N ALA A 131 20.95 -10.60 -8.75
CA ALA A 131 22.27 -10.80 -8.15
C ALA A 131 22.39 -10.20 -6.73
N ILE A 132 21.27 -9.85 -6.09
CA ILE A 132 21.26 -9.17 -4.79
C ILE A 132 21.50 -10.20 -3.69
N GLY A 133 22.71 -10.21 -3.10
CA GLY A 133 23.10 -11.11 -2.00
C GLY A 133 22.41 -10.82 -0.65
N LYS A 134 21.45 -9.88 -0.60
CA LYS A 134 20.71 -9.50 0.61
C LYS A 134 19.27 -10.00 0.55
N ARG A 135 18.70 -10.32 1.71
CA ARG A 135 17.30 -10.76 1.81
C ARG A 135 16.35 -9.63 1.42
N LEU A 136 15.62 -9.82 0.32
CA LEU A 136 14.56 -8.92 -0.14
C LEU A 136 13.19 -9.39 0.33
N SER A 137 12.41 -8.47 0.89
CA SER A 137 11.06 -8.71 1.39
C SER A 137 10.16 -7.48 1.17
N CYS A 138 8.87 -7.65 1.45
CA CYS A 138 7.92 -6.53 1.48
C CYS A 138 8.36 -5.38 2.40
N HIS A 139 8.94 -5.71 3.56
CA HIS A 139 9.46 -4.73 4.50
C HIS A 139 10.68 -4.01 3.93
N THR A 140 11.57 -4.74 3.23
CA THR A 140 12.74 -4.16 2.57
C THR A 140 12.34 -3.06 1.59
N LEU A 141 11.33 -3.28 0.75
CA LEU A 141 10.83 -2.27 -0.20
C LEU A 141 10.32 -1.00 0.50
N ARG A 142 9.65 -1.16 1.63
CA ARG A 142 9.15 -0.04 2.43
C ARG A 142 10.27 0.70 3.16
N HIS A 143 11.28 -0.02 3.66
CA HIS A 143 12.47 0.59 4.24
C HIS A 143 13.24 1.39 3.19
N SER A 144 13.45 0.84 1.99
CA SER A 144 14.09 1.55 0.88
C SER A 144 13.35 2.81 0.49
N PHE A 145 12.00 2.78 0.44
CA PHE A 145 11.21 3.99 0.22
C PHE A 145 11.50 5.09 1.25
N ALA A 146 11.53 4.73 2.53
CA ALA A 146 11.79 5.68 3.61
C ALA A 146 13.19 6.28 3.54
N THR A 147 14.20 5.43 3.34
CA THR A 147 15.60 5.85 3.19
C THR A 147 15.76 6.77 1.98
N HIS A 148 15.26 6.40 0.80
CA HIS A 148 15.41 7.21 -0.41
C HIS A 148 14.68 8.55 -0.32
N LEU A 149 13.53 8.62 0.35
CA LEU A 149 12.82 9.89 0.62
C LEU A 149 13.67 10.85 1.46
N LEU A 150 14.33 10.33 2.50
CA LEU A 150 15.20 11.15 3.34
C LEU A 150 16.51 11.51 2.61
N GLU A 151 17.07 10.60 1.81
CA GLU A 151 18.26 10.86 0.98
C GLU A 151 18.00 11.96 -0.06
N SER A 152 16.79 12.00 -0.63
CA SER A 152 16.36 13.08 -1.53
C SER A 152 16.08 14.40 -0.82
N GLY A 153 16.27 14.47 0.49
CA GLY A 153 16.16 15.70 1.29
C GLY A 153 14.78 15.93 1.89
N SER A 154 13.87 14.96 1.84
CA SER A 154 12.57 15.09 2.49
C SER A 154 12.73 15.14 4.00
N ASP A 155 11.92 15.96 4.66
CA ASP A 155 11.98 16.08 6.11
C ASP A 155 11.41 14.82 6.79
N ILE A 156 11.89 14.57 8.01
CA ILE A 156 11.52 13.36 8.76
C ILE A 156 10.02 13.31 9.11
N ARG A 157 9.32 14.45 9.21
CA ARG A 157 7.87 14.47 9.47
C ARG A 157 7.10 14.06 8.24
N THR A 158 7.47 14.53 7.05
CA THR A 158 6.91 14.05 5.78
C THR A 158 7.08 12.54 5.64
N VAL A 159 8.26 12.00 5.95
CA VAL A 159 8.48 10.54 5.89
C VAL A 159 7.67 9.80 6.97
N GLN A 160 7.57 10.36 8.17
CA GLN A 160 6.73 9.81 9.25
C GLN A 160 5.25 9.72 8.82
N GLU A 161 4.73 10.76 8.17
CA GLU A 161 3.36 10.83 7.66
C GLU A 161 3.13 9.82 6.54
N GLN A 162 4.01 9.76 5.54
CA GLN A 162 3.93 8.79 4.43
C GLN A 162 3.92 7.34 4.96
N LEU A 163 4.69 7.04 6.00
CA LEU A 163 4.74 5.72 6.60
C LEU A 163 3.60 5.47 7.60
N GLY A 164 2.94 6.50 8.14
CA GLY A 164 1.93 6.34 9.19
C GLY A 164 2.54 5.81 10.48
N HIS A 165 3.65 6.40 10.91
CA HIS A 165 4.26 6.12 12.21
C HIS A 165 3.68 7.06 13.27
N SER A 166 3.16 6.51 14.37
CA SER A 166 2.63 7.30 15.47
C SER A 166 3.71 8.05 16.25
N ASP A 167 4.94 7.53 16.24
CA ASP A 167 6.10 8.11 16.90
C ASP A 167 7.23 8.31 15.88
N VAL A 168 7.82 9.51 15.90
CA VAL A 168 8.97 9.88 15.08
C VAL A 168 10.18 9.01 15.37
N LYS A 169 10.32 8.46 16.60
CA LYS A 169 11.38 7.49 16.96
C LYS A 169 11.40 6.27 16.02
N THR A 170 10.23 5.85 15.55
CA THR A 170 10.14 4.73 14.59
C THR A 170 10.68 5.12 13.21
N THR A 171 10.65 6.40 12.86
CA THR A 171 11.20 6.92 11.60
C THR A 171 12.69 7.27 11.73
N GLN A 172 13.16 7.64 12.92
CA GLN A 172 14.57 7.93 13.20
C GLN A 172 15.51 6.74 12.93
N ILE A 173 15.00 5.49 12.91
CA ILE A 173 15.82 4.35 12.49
C ILE A 173 16.44 4.52 11.09
N TYR A 174 15.79 5.30 10.22
CA TYR A 174 16.28 5.57 8.86
C TYR A 174 17.30 6.69 8.80
N THR A 175 17.34 7.60 9.79
CA THR A 175 18.30 8.71 9.76
C THR A 175 19.72 8.22 10.02
N HIS A 176 19.88 7.12 10.76
CA HIS A 176 21.20 6.48 10.95
C HIS A 176 21.79 5.93 9.65
N VAL A 177 20.97 5.61 8.65
CA VAL A 177 21.41 5.01 7.38
C VAL A 177 22.00 6.05 6.42
N ILE A 178 21.64 7.32 6.60
CA ILE A 178 21.94 8.40 5.64
C ILE A 178 23.30 9.05 5.94
N ASP A 179 23.98 8.60 6.99
CA ASP A 179 25.33 9.03 7.41
C ASP A 179 25.52 10.57 7.41
N ARG A 180 24.44 11.32 7.64
CA ARG A 180 24.48 12.76 7.93
C ARG A 180 24.82 12.99 9.40
N GLY A 181 25.86 12.31 9.88
CA GLY A 181 26.59 12.71 11.09
C GLY A 181 27.48 13.93 10.82
N ALA A 182 28.50 14.14 11.64
CA ALA A 182 29.44 15.27 11.50
C ALA A 182 30.07 15.38 10.09
N SER A 183 30.23 14.25 9.38
CA SER A 183 30.79 14.16 8.03
C SER A 183 29.90 14.76 6.92
N GLY A 184 28.58 14.81 7.14
CA GLY A 184 27.61 15.32 6.17
C GLY A 184 27.24 16.80 6.37
N VAL A 185 27.71 17.41 7.47
CA VAL A 185 27.43 18.81 7.80
C VAL A 185 28.63 19.65 7.43
N LYS A 186 28.53 20.39 6.31
CA LYS A 186 29.50 21.47 6.03
C LYS A 186 29.34 22.56 7.08
N SER A 187 30.44 22.98 7.67
CA SER A 187 30.45 24.08 8.63
C SER A 187 29.79 25.32 8.01
N PRO A 188 28.93 26.05 8.74
CA PRO A 188 28.43 27.34 8.30
C PRO A 188 29.57 28.31 7.95
N LEU A 189 30.71 28.21 8.65
CA LEU A 189 31.90 29.00 8.38
C LEU A 189 32.48 28.72 6.98
N SER A 190 32.39 27.47 6.51
CA SER A 190 32.85 27.10 5.16
C SER A 190 32.02 27.73 4.04
N HIS A 191 30.80 28.21 4.33
CA HIS A 191 29.99 28.98 3.37
C HIS A 191 30.29 30.49 3.40
N LEU A 192 30.91 30.98 4.48
CA LEU A 192 31.27 32.39 4.66
C LEU A 192 32.70 32.70 4.18
N MET A 193 33.54 31.68 4.03
CA MET A 193 34.95 31.79 3.60
C MET A 193 35.20 31.41 2.13
N LEU A 194 34.13 31.25 1.33
CA LEU A 194 34.15 31.15 -0.14
C LEU A 194 33.67 32.47 -0.75
#